data_AF-A0A420EI35-F1
#
_entry.id   AF-A0A420EI35-F1
#
_cell.length_a   1.000
_cell.length_b   1.000
_cell.length_c   1.000
_cell.angle_alpha   90.00
_cell.angle_beta   90.00
_cell.angle_gamma   90.00
#
_symmetry.space_group_name_H-M   'P 1'
#
loop_
_entity.id
_entity.type
_entity.pdbx_description
1 polymer ?
#
loop_
_entity_poly.entity_id
_entity_poly.type
_entity_poly.pdbx_seq_one_letter_code
_entity_poly.pdbx_strand_id
1 'polypeptide(L)'
;MSHQHGCHVAGTPRQFCLLQIAMFVGTNILITRHAQNSMSIDALFTNEGKKHLLKSPMTLALRIFHYSCGIYLQNVFEFEDKLENLEDTFQSGGNDKMMQEITLYRSRLTKLKRTFNYHSNIGA
;
A
#
# COMPACT_ATOMS: atom_id res chain seq x y z
N MET A 1 -10.32 1.06 -25.33
CA MET A 1 -9.91 -0.29 -24.88
C MET A 1 -9.46 -0.19 -23.43
N SER A 2 -9.92 -1.11 -22.61
CA SER A 2 -10.30 -0.91 -21.22
C SER A 2 -9.12 -0.95 -20.24
N HIS A 3 -8.78 0.20 -19.63
CA HIS A 3 -7.87 0.25 -18.48
C HIS A 3 -8.67 -0.01 -17.19
N GLN A 4 -8.85 -1.28 -16.85
CA GLN A 4 -9.30 -1.66 -15.50
C GLN A 4 -8.17 -1.39 -14.52
N HIS A 5 -8.39 -0.39 -13.68
CA HIS A 5 -7.49 0.01 -12.60
C HIS A 5 -7.55 -1.06 -11.51
N GLY A 6 -6.46 -1.80 -11.34
CA GLY A 6 -6.27 -2.67 -10.18
C GLY A 6 -6.56 -1.87 -8.90
N CYS A 7 -7.48 -2.39 -8.08
CA CYS A 7 -8.00 -1.82 -6.84
C CYS A 7 -9.10 -0.73 -6.95
N HIS A 8 -9.58 -0.35 -8.14
CA HIS A 8 -10.72 0.59 -8.25
C HIS A 8 -12.01 -0.13 -8.66
N VAL A 9 -12.87 -0.38 -7.69
CA VAL A 9 -14.31 -0.62 -7.95
C VAL A 9 -14.99 0.73 -7.72
N ALA A 10 -15.45 1.37 -8.80
CA ALA A 10 -16.14 2.65 -8.73
C ALA A 10 -17.34 2.54 -7.75
N GLY A 11 -17.39 3.41 -6.73
CA GLY A 11 -18.49 3.49 -5.77
C GLY A 11 -18.30 2.80 -4.42
N THR A 12 -17.11 2.30 -4.06
CA THR A 12 -16.83 1.74 -2.72
C THR A 12 -15.82 2.59 -1.93
N PRO A 13 -15.94 2.68 -0.59
CA PRO A 13 -14.94 3.36 0.24
C PRO A 13 -13.58 2.72 0.00
N ARG A 14 -12.52 3.52 -0.21
CA ARG A 14 -11.14 3.07 -0.53
C ARG A 14 -10.79 1.84 0.30
N GLN A 15 -10.90 0.65 -0.30
CA GLN A 15 -10.59 -0.60 0.37
C GLN A 15 -9.07 -0.72 0.40
N PHE A 16 -8.52 -0.87 1.60
CA PHE A 16 -7.09 -1.09 1.81
C PHE A 16 -6.65 -2.36 1.08
N CYS A 17 -5.94 -2.20 -0.04
CA CYS A 17 -5.39 -3.31 -0.79
C CYS A 17 -3.86 -3.22 -0.77
N LEU A 18 -3.25 -4.09 0.03
CA LEU A 18 -1.80 -4.28 0.03
C LEU A 18 -1.47 -5.24 -1.11
N LEU A 19 -0.70 -4.76 -2.08
CA LEU A 19 -0.21 -5.57 -3.19
C LEU A 19 1.18 -6.10 -2.87
N GLN A 20 1.34 -7.42 -2.91
CA GLN A 20 2.65 -8.05 -2.76
C GLN A 20 3.44 -7.92 -4.06
N ILE A 21 4.69 -7.44 -3.95
CA ILE A 21 5.63 -7.31 -5.05
C ILE A 21 6.83 -8.21 -4.76
N ALA A 22 7.07 -9.20 -5.62
CA ALA A 22 8.30 -9.98 -5.63
C ALA A 22 9.31 -9.31 -6.58
N MET A 23 10.59 -9.31 -6.20
CA MET A 23 11.67 -8.74 -6.99
C MET A 23 12.82 -9.73 -7.13
N PHE A 24 13.41 -9.76 -8.32
CA PHE A 24 14.68 -10.41 -8.60
C PHE A 24 15.65 -9.39 -9.17
N VAL A 25 16.77 -9.17 -8.48
CA VAL A 25 17.80 -8.19 -8.85
C VAL A 25 19.02 -8.95 -9.39
N GLY A 26 19.28 -8.85 -10.68
CA GLY A 26 20.50 -9.31 -11.32
C GLY A 26 21.45 -8.14 -11.65
N THR A 27 22.58 -8.44 -12.27
CA THR A 27 23.65 -7.46 -12.55
C THR A 27 23.18 -6.26 -13.38
N ASN A 28 22.31 -6.51 -14.37
CA ASN A 28 21.76 -5.49 -15.27
C ASN A 28 20.26 -5.66 -15.53
N ILE A 29 19.58 -6.47 -14.70
CA ILE A 29 18.16 -6.76 -14.86
C ILE A 29 17.45 -6.67 -13.51
N LEU A 30 16.27 -6.05 -13.52
CA LEU A 30 15.31 -6.11 -12.41
C LEU A 30 14.04 -6.74 -12.95
N ILE A 31 13.59 -7.84 -12.33
CA ILE A 31 12.31 -8.47 -12.64
C ILE A 31 11.39 -8.27 -11.45
N THR A 32 10.23 -7.63 -11.68
CA THR A 32 9.18 -7.46 -10.67
C THR A 32 7.98 -8.34 -11.02
N ARG A 33 7.44 -9.06 -10.04
CA ARG A 33 6.21 -9.86 -10.18
C ARG A 33 5.19 -9.45 -9.15
N HIS A 34 3.98 -9.14 -9.59
CA HIS A 34 2.87 -8.69 -8.76
C HIS A 34 1.54 -9.13 -9.41
N ALA A 35 0.51 -9.35 -8.59
CA ALA A 35 -0.76 -9.91 -9.06
C ALA A 35 -1.68 -8.90 -9.77
N GLN A 36 -1.47 -7.60 -9.54
CA GLN A 36 -2.23 -6.49 -10.10
C GLN A 36 -1.28 -5.31 -10.35
N ASN A 37 -1.68 -4.29 -11.12
CA ASN A 37 -0.85 -3.10 -11.34
C ASN A 37 -0.38 -2.47 -10.02
N SER A 38 0.89 -2.08 -9.97
CA SER A 38 1.50 -1.47 -8.80
C SER A 38 1.79 -0.01 -9.07
N MET A 39 1.17 0.88 -8.29
CA MET A 39 1.45 2.32 -8.34
C MET A 39 2.94 2.63 -8.10
N SER A 40 3.64 1.84 -7.27
CA SER A 40 5.07 2.01 -7.02
C SER A 40 5.93 1.70 -8.24
N ILE A 41 5.49 0.77 -9.09
CA ILE A 41 6.17 0.38 -10.33
C ILE A 41 5.79 1.34 -11.47
N ASP A 42 4.52 1.71 -11.57
CA ASP A 42 4.04 2.69 -12.56
C ASP A 42 4.76 4.03 -12.41
N ALA A 43 5.07 4.43 -11.16
CA ALA A 43 5.87 5.62 -10.87
C ALA A 43 7.27 5.59 -11.51
N LEU A 44 7.87 4.41 -11.73
CA LEU A 44 9.17 4.30 -12.41
C LEU A 44 9.12 4.59 -13.91
N PHE A 45 7.97 4.40 -14.55
CA PHE A 45 7.81 4.60 -15.99
C PHE A 45 7.52 6.06 -16.38
N THR A 46 7.37 6.94 -15.38
CA THR A 46 7.27 8.40 -15.59
C THR A 46 8.61 9.02 -16.01
N ASN A 47 8.60 10.24 -16.55
CA ASN A 47 9.81 10.94 -17.01
C ASN A 47 10.87 11.12 -15.91
N GLU A 48 10.44 11.28 -14.66
CA GLU A 48 11.35 11.35 -13.50
C GLU A 48 11.93 9.97 -13.14
N GLY A 49 11.12 8.90 -13.23
CA GLY A 49 11.56 7.53 -13.03
C GLY A 49 12.56 7.04 -14.07
N LYS A 50 12.42 7.49 -15.33
CA LYS A 50 13.34 7.14 -16.42
C LYS A 50 14.80 7.55 -16.17
N LYS A 51 15.04 8.65 -15.45
CA LYS A 51 16.40 9.08 -15.07
C LYS A 51 17.09 8.05 -14.16
N HIS A 52 16.32 7.27 -13.42
CA HIS A 52 16.83 6.25 -12.49
C HIS A 52 17.01 4.88 -13.14
N LEU A 53 16.32 4.59 -14.26
CA LEU A 53 16.53 3.37 -15.06
C LEU A 53 17.97 3.24 -15.57
N LEU A 54 18.66 4.38 -15.75
CA LEU A 54 20.02 4.44 -16.29
C LEU A 54 21.13 4.17 -15.26
N LYS A 55 20.82 4.03 -13.96
CA LYS A 55 21.84 3.92 -12.91
C LYS A 55 22.25 2.48 -12.62
N SER A 56 21.40 1.75 -11.90
CA SER A 56 21.63 0.33 -11.60
C SER A 56 20.30 -0.36 -11.24
N PRO A 57 20.16 -1.67 -11.49
CA PRO A 57 18.99 -2.45 -11.07
C PRO A 57 18.74 -2.39 -9.56
N MET A 58 19.81 -2.30 -8.76
CA MET A 58 19.71 -2.19 -7.30
C MET A 58 19.12 -0.85 -6.87
N THR A 59 19.55 0.25 -7.50
CA THR A 59 18.96 1.58 -7.27
C THR A 59 17.48 1.59 -7.64
N LEU A 60 17.11 0.87 -8.71
CA LEU A 60 15.72 0.76 -9.15
C LEU A 60 14.87 -0.01 -8.14
N ALA A 61 15.37 -1.14 -7.62
CA ALA A 61 14.69 -1.91 -6.57
C ALA A 61 14.48 -1.08 -5.29
N LEU A 62 15.52 -0.38 -4.82
CA LEU A 62 15.42 0.53 -3.67
C LEU A 62 14.40 1.64 -3.88
N ARG A 63 14.30 2.16 -5.10
CA ARG A 63 13.32 3.20 -5.43
C ARG A 63 11.89 2.68 -5.38
N ILE A 64 11.64 1.48 -5.92
CA ILE A 64 10.31 0.86 -5.81
C ILE A 64 9.97 0.66 -4.34
N PHE A 65 10.91 0.13 -3.55
CA PHE A 65 10.72 -0.08 -2.12
C PHE A 65 10.38 1.23 -1.40
N HIS A 66 11.12 2.30 -1.68
CA HIS A 66 10.85 3.63 -1.11
C HIS A 66 9.43 4.13 -1.45
N TYR A 67 9.00 4.01 -2.71
CA TYR A 67 7.63 4.38 -3.10
C TYR A 67 6.57 3.50 -2.42
N SER A 68 6.83 2.19 -2.30
CA SER A 68 5.92 1.27 -1.61
C SER A 68 5.78 1.62 -0.13
N CYS A 69 6.88 1.98 0.55
CA CYS A 69 6.84 2.47 1.94
C CYS A 69 6.07 3.78 2.08
N GLY A 70 6.25 4.73 1.14
CA GLY A 70 5.50 5.99 1.15
C GLY A 70 3.99 5.78 1.00
N ILE A 71 3.56 4.93 0.07
CA ILE A 71 2.14 4.57 -0.11
C ILE A 71 1.60 3.86 1.14
N TYR A 72 2.39 2.95 1.72
CA TYR A 72 2.02 2.29 2.95
C TYR A 72 1.80 3.29 4.10
N LEU A 73 2.71 4.24 4.29
CA LEU A 73 2.60 5.27 5.32
C LEU A 73 1.37 6.15 5.11
N GLN A 74 1.12 6.58 3.88
CA GLN A 74 -0.09 7.35 3.56
C GLN A 74 -1.37 6.57 3.88
N ASN A 75 -1.39 5.28 3.59
CA ASN A 75 -2.53 4.42 3.93
C ASN A 75 -2.71 4.28 5.45
N VAL A 76 -1.63 4.30 6.23
CA VAL A 76 -1.71 4.30 7.69
C VAL A 76 -2.29 5.62 8.20
N PHE A 77 -1.89 6.77 7.65
CA PHE A 77 -2.49 8.07 8.02
C PHE A 77 -3.97 8.14 7.66
N GLU A 78 -4.35 7.75 6.43
CA GLU A 78 -5.78 7.69 6.04
C GLU A 78 -6.58 6.72 6.92
N PHE A 79 -5.92 5.74 7.53
CA PHE A 79 -6.52 4.83 8.47
C PHE A 79 -6.71 5.49 9.85
N GLU A 80 -5.71 6.20 10.37
CA GLU A 80 -5.81 6.96 11.63
C GLU A 80 -6.95 7.98 11.58
N ASP A 81 -7.03 8.79 10.53
CA ASP A 81 -8.11 9.78 10.36
C ASP A 81 -9.50 9.13 10.42
N LYS A 82 -9.67 7.96 9.78
CA LYS A 82 -10.95 7.24 9.81
C LYS A 82 -11.29 6.70 11.20
N LEU A 83 -10.27 6.31 11.97
CA LEU A 83 -10.44 5.78 13.31
C LEU A 83 -10.85 6.89 14.27
N GLU A 84 -10.21 8.06 14.16
CA GLU A 84 -10.55 9.27 14.93
C GLU A 84 -12.01 9.70 14.69
N ASN A 85 -12.42 9.84 13.42
CA ASN A 85 -13.80 10.18 13.08
C ASN A 85 -14.84 9.19 13.63
N LEU A 86 -14.49 7.90 13.64
CA LEU A 86 -15.37 6.85 14.16
C LEU A 86 -15.45 6.93 15.69
N GLU A 87 -14.34 7.20 16.37
CA GLU A 87 -14.29 7.39 17.82
C GLU A 87 -15.13 8.61 18.26
N ASP A 88 -15.01 9.74 17.57
CA ASP A 88 -15.82 10.94 17.84
C ASP A 88 -17.32 10.68 17.67
N THR A 89 -17.68 9.94 16.61
CA THR A 89 -19.08 9.59 16.34
C THR A 89 -19.61 8.56 17.35
N PHE A 90 -18.74 7.70 17.89
CA PHE A 90 -19.11 6.73 18.93
C PHE A 90 -19.37 7.42 20.27
N GLN A 91 -18.52 8.38 20.66
CA GLN A 91 -18.67 9.16 21.88
C GLN A 91 -19.96 10.00 21.89
N SER A 92 -20.47 10.39 20.71
CA SER A 92 -21.68 11.20 20.56
C SER A 92 -23.01 10.41 20.55
N GLY A 93 -22.99 9.08 20.53
CA GLY A 93 -24.19 8.24 20.69
C GLY A 93 -24.15 6.91 19.93
N GLY A 94 -23.33 5.95 20.38
CA GLY A 94 -23.09 4.68 19.69
C GLY A 94 -24.29 3.71 19.59
N ASN A 95 -24.46 3.10 18.41
CA ASN A 95 -25.40 2.01 18.09
C ASN A 95 -24.61 0.72 17.72
N ASP A 96 -25.21 -0.47 17.81
CA ASP A 96 -24.57 -1.79 17.60
C ASP A 96 -23.84 -1.94 16.25
N LYS A 97 -24.34 -1.31 15.18
CA LYS A 97 -23.66 -1.28 13.87
C LYS A 97 -22.24 -0.67 13.95
N MET A 98 -22.06 0.28 14.86
CA MET A 98 -20.82 1.01 15.06
C MET A 98 -19.78 0.17 15.81
N MET A 99 -20.23 -0.65 16.76
CA MET A 99 -19.39 -1.62 17.47
C MET A 99 -18.86 -2.71 16.53
N GLN A 100 -19.66 -3.11 15.54
CA GLN A 100 -19.27 -4.04 14.49
C GLN A 100 -18.20 -3.44 13.56
N GLU A 101 -18.30 -2.16 13.20
CA GLU A 101 -17.27 -1.45 12.44
C GLU A 101 -15.94 -1.34 13.20
N ILE A 102 -15.94 -0.93 14.47
CA ILE A 102 -14.73 -0.85 15.31
C ILE A 102 -13.97 -2.19 15.31
N THR A 103 -14.71 -3.29 15.44
CA THR A 103 -14.14 -4.64 15.46
C THR A 103 -13.50 -5.00 14.11
N LEU A 104 -14.15 -4.65 13.00
CA LEU A 104 -13.58 -4.82 11.65
C LEU A 104 -12.32 -3.97 11.44
N TYR A 105 -12.30 -2.74 11.96
CA TYR A 105 -11.15 -1.84 11.85
C TYR A 105 -9.95 -2.32 12.70
N ARG A 106 -10.18 -2.85 13.91
CA ARG A 106 -9.13 -3.52 14.72
C ARG A 106 -8.48 -4.71 14.01
N SER A 107 -9.28 -5.51 13.32
CA SER A 107 -8.78 -6.62 12.51
C SER A 107 -7.88 -6.14 11.36
N ARG A 108 -8.24 -5.03 10.70
CA ARG A 108 -7.45 -4.40 9.64
C ARG A 108 -6.12 -3.84 10.15
N LEU A 109 -6.11 -3.17 11.30
CA LEU A 109 -4.87 -2.72 11.97
C LEU A 109 -3.91 -3.86 12.26
N THR A 110 -4.45 -4.96 12.82
CA THR A 110 -3.64 -6.14 13.12
C THR A 110 -3.05 -6.73 11.84
N LYS A 111 -3.79 -6.72 10.74
CA LYS A 111 -3.31 -7.16 9.42
C LYS A 111 -2.22 -6.24 8.86
N LEU A 112 -2.40 -4.91 8.94
CA LEU A 112 -1.41 -3.92 8.53
C LEU A 112 -0.10 -4.09 9.32
N LYS A 113 -0.19 -4.19 10.66
CA LYS A 113 0.96 -4.42 11.55
C LYS A 113 1.72 -5.70 11.19
N ARG A 114 1.03 -6.79 10.87
CA ARG A 114 1.69 -8.04 10.40
C ARG A 114 2.43 -7.83 9.09
N THR A 115 1.83 -7.17 8.10
CA THR A 115 2.49 -6.91 6.82
C THR A 115 3.74 -6.03 6.98
N PHE A 116 3.66 -4.99 7.81
CA PHE A 116 4.82 -4.16 8.12
C PHE A 116 5.96 -4.95 8.77
N ASN A 117 5.64 -5.80 9.75
CA ASN A 117 6.64 -6.65 10.40
C ASN A 117 7.35 -7.57 9.40
N TYR A 118 6.64 -8.11 8.39
CA TYR A 118 7.29 -8.89 7.33
C TYR A 118 8.29 -8.05 6.54
N HIS A 119 8.00 -6.79 6.22
CA HIS A 119 8.94 -5.92 5.54
C HIS A 119 10.13 -5.53 6.44
N SER A 120 9.90 -5.27 7.73
CA SER A 120 10.96 -4.96 8.68
C SER A 120 11.94 -6.12 8.87
N ASN A 121 11.48 -7.37 8.76
CA ASN A 121 12.31 -8.56 8.93
C ASN A 121 13.10 -8.96 7.68
N ILE A 122 12.84 -8.32 6.52
CA ILE A 122 13.60 -8.55 5.28
C ILE A 122 14.91 -7.74 5.28
N GLY A 123 15.01 -6.69 6.10
CA GLY A 123 16.21 -5.86 6.24
C GLY A 123 17.14 -6.23 7.41
N ALA A 124 16.88 -7.34 8.11
CA ALA A 124 17.67 -7.84 9.24
C ALA A 124 18.58 -9.00 8.85
#